data_AF-A0A0F3PCU5-F1
#
_entry.id   AF-A0A0F3PCU5-F1
#
_cell.length_a   1.000
_cell.length_b   1.000
_cell.length_c   1.000
_cell.angle_alpha   90.00
_cell.angle_beta   90.00
_cell.angle_gamma   90.00
#
_symmetry.space_group_name_H-M   'P 1'
#
loop_
_entity.id
_entity.type
_entity.pdbx_description
1 polymer ?
#
loop_
_entity_poly.entity_id
_entity_poly.type
_entity_poly.pdbx_seq_one_letter_code
_entity_poly.pdbx_strand_id
1 'polypeptide(L)' 'MPPIDKKGNAIAIGDFKAGYKIVDRSGINIIRDPYTEKPFVKFYAVKRVGGNVVNQEAIKSGVFN' A
#
# COMPACT_ATOMS: atom_id res chain seq x y z
N MET A 1 -8.73 5.34 3.57
CA MET A 1 -9.87 5.68 4.44
C MET A 1 -10.65 6.79 3.75
N PRO A 2 -11.95 6.61 3.48
CA PRO A 2 -12.77 7.67 2.90
C PRO A 2 -12.97 8.84 3.89
N PRO A 3 -13.24 10.06 3.40
CA PRO A 3 -13.61 11.19 4.24
C PRO A 3 -14.98 10.99 4.92
N ILE A 4 -15.23 11.69 6.02
CA ILE A 4 -16.42 11.52 6.88
C ILE A 4 -17.74 11.89 6.20
N ASP A 5 -17.68 12.75 5.19
CA ASP A 5 -18.82 13.28 4.43
C ASP A 5 -19.40 12.29 3.39
N LYS A 6 -18.70 11.18 3.12
CA LYS A 6 -19.14 10.12 2.21
C LYS A 6 -19.61 8.92 3.02
N LYS A 7 -20.76 8.34 2.62
CA LYS A 7 -21.23 7.04 3.15
C LYS A 7 -20.18 5.96 2.89
N GLY A 8 -19.38 5.68 3.91
CA GLY A 8 -18.26 4.75 3.85
C GLY A 8 -17.65 4.53 5.23
N ASN A 9 -16.88 3.46 5.35
CA ASN A 9 -16.18 3.11 6.58
C ASN A 9 -15.05 4.10 6.85
N ALA A 10 -15.39 5.24 7.46
CA ALA A 10 -14.51 6.37 7.69
C ALA A 10 -13.54 6.14 8.85
N ILE A 11 -13.78 5.15 9.71
CA ILE A 11 -12.87 4.76 10.79
C ILE A 11 -12.64 3.26 10.78
N ALA A 12 -11.40 2.86 11.02
CA ALA A 12 -11.00 1.49 11.33
C ALA A 12 -10.21 1.48 12.65
N ILE A 13 -10.59 0.60 13.59
CA ILE A 13 -9.95 0.43 14.89
C ILE A 13 -9.69 -1.07 15.10
N GLY A 14 -8.49 -1.40 15.58
CA GLY A 14 -8.10 -2.77 15.83
C GLY A 14 -6.59 -2.96 15.94
N ASP A 15 -6.17 -4.20 16.16
CA ASP A 15 -4.77 -4.58 16.08
C ASP A 15 -4.40 -4.87 14.63
N PHE A 16 -3.85 -3.87 13.93
CA PHE A 16 -3.41 -3.99 12.54
C PHE A 16 -2.18 -4.88 12.38
N LYS A 17 -1.37 -5.08 13.43
CA LYS A 17 -0.19 -5.95 13.37
C LYS A 17 -0.60 -7.41 13.32
N ALA A 18 -1.66 -7.78 14.07
CA ALA A 18 -2.26 -9.10 14.01
C ALA A 18 -3.25 -9.27 12.84
N GLY A 19 -3.92 -8.19 12.43
CA GLY A 19 -4.98 -8.21 11.44
C GLY A 19 -4.52 -8.13 9.98
N TYR A 20 -3.45 -7.40 9.67
CA TYR A 20 -3.01 -7.16 8.29
C TYR A 20 -1.52 -7.44 8.10
N LYS A 21 -1.19 -8.32 7.15
CA LYS A 21 0.19 -8.68 6.87
C LYS A 21 0.63 -8.07 5.55
N ILE A 22 1.66 -7.23 5.63
CA ILE A 22 2.38 -6.68 4.48
C ILE A 22 3.54 -7.62 4.17
N VAL A 23 3.70 -7.99 2.90
CA VAL A 23 4.77 -8.86 2.43
C VAL A 23 5.56 -8.13 1.36
N ASP A 24 6.86 -7.94 1.60
CA ASP A 24 7.82 -7.43 0.63
C ASP A 24 8.56 -8.59 -0.03
N ARG A 25 8.69 -8.58 -1.37
CA ARG A 25 9.44 -9.63 -2.08
C ARG A 25 10.95 -9.39 -2.03
N SER A 26 11.34 -8.16 -2.33
CA SER A 26 12.71 -7.66 -2.29
C SER A 26 12.66 -6.14 -2.16
N GLY A 27 13.81 -5.53 -1.82
CA GLY A 27 13.95 -4.08 -1.72
C GLY A 27 13.65 -3.35 -3.04
N ILE A 28 13.97 -2.06 -3.07
CA ILE A 28 13.80 -1.24 -4.27
C ILE A 28 14.89 -1.60 -5.27
N ASN A 29 14.50 -1.98 -6.49
CA ASN A 29 15.42 -2.16 -7.60
C ASN A 29 15.41 -0.91 -8.47
N ILE A 30 16.59 -0.39 -8.80
CA ILE A 30 16.75 0.82 -9.62
C ILE A 30 17.58 0.45 -10.85
N ILE A 31 17.04 0.71 -12.04
CA ILE A 31 17.74 0.61 -13.31
C ILE A 31 17.90 2.02 -13.88
N ARG A 32 19.13 2.36 -14.26
CA ARG A 32 19.44 3.57 -15.00
C ARG A 32 19.60 3.20 -16.48
N ASP A 33 18.83 3.85 -17.34
CA ASP A 33 18.88 3.65 -18.78
C ASP A 33 19.31 4.95 -19.48
N PRO A 34 20.59 5.04 -19.91
CA PRO A 34 21.12 6.18 -20.66
C PRO A 34 20.97 6.04 -22.19
N TYR A 35 20.32 4.99 -22.69
CA TYR A 35 20.33 4.65 -24.11
C TYR A 35 19.00 4.87 -24.82
N THR A 36 17.88 4.60 -24.16
CA THR A 36 16.55 4.67 -24.80
C THR A 36 16.14 6.06 -25.25
N GLU A 37 16.55 7.12 -24.55
CA GLU A 37 16.20 8.50 -24.94
C GLU A 37 17.36 9.46 -24.65
N LYS A 38 18.21 9.68 -25.65
CA LYS A 38 19.27 10.69 -25.58
C LYS A 38 18.64 12.10 -25.60
N PRO A 39 19.11 13.08 -24.80
CA PRO A 39 20.30 13.12 -23.93
C PRO A 39 20.04 12.78 -22.44
N PHE A 40 18.89 12.18 -22.11
CA PHE A 40 18.47 11.98 -20.72
C PHE A 40 18.80 10.57 -20.20
N VAL A 41 19.00 10.47 -18.89
CA VAL A 41 19.12 9.17 -18.19
C VAL A 41 17.80 8.89 -17.49
N LYS A 42 17.11 7.82 -17.90
CA LYS A 42 15.87 7.40 -17.28
C LYS A 42 16.16 6.54 -16.06
N PHE A 43 15.52 6.86 -14.95
CA PHE A 43 15.55 6.04 -13.74
C PHE A 43 14.24 5.26 -13.63
N TYR A 44 14.34 3.94 -13.75
CA TYR A 44 13.24 3.04 -13.50
C TYR A 44 13.41 2.37 -12.15
N ALA A 45 12.60 2.78 -11.18
CA ALA A 45 12.59 2.21 -9.84
C ALA A 45 11.35 1.32 -9.68
N VAL A 46 11.55 0.07 -9.29
CA VAL A 46 10.48 -0.90 -9.04
C VAL A 46 10.62 -1.48 -7.64
N LYS A 47 9.50 -1.49 -6.91
CA LYS A 47 9.32 -2.25 -5.67
C LYS A 47 8.09 -3.14 -5.83
N ARG A 48 8.21 -4.40 -5.39
CA ARG A 48 7.08 -5.34 -5.37
C ARG A 48 6.66 -5.59 -3.93
N VAL A 49 5.46 -5.12 -3.60
CA VAL A 49 4.82 -5.25 -2.29
C VAL A 49 3.48 -5.94 -2.48
N GLY A 50 3.09 -6.77 -1.52
CA GLY A 50 1.75 -7.33 -1.41
C GLY A 50 1.23 -7.23 0.02
N GLY A 51 -0.03 -7.52 0.22
CA GLY A 51 -0.60 -7.58 1.57
C GLY A 51 -2.00 -8.16 1.57
N ASN A 52 -2.37 -8.78 2.69
CA ASN A 52 -3.72 -9.28 2.89
C ASN A 52 -4.12 -9.26 4.37
N VAL A 53 -5.43 -9.26 4.62
CA VAL A 53 -6.02 -9.44 5.94
C VAL A 53 -5.80 -10.89 6.37
N VAL A 54 -5.12 -11.09 7.49
CA VAL A 54 -4.85 -12.40 8.08
C VAL A 54 -5.87 -12.74 9.16
N ASN A 55 -6.35 -11.74 9.89
CA ASN A 55 -7.40 -11.89 10.89
C ASN A 55 -8.46 -10.78 10.73
N GLN A 56 -9.66 -11.17 10.29
CA GLN A 56 -10.78 -10.25 10.08
C GLN A 56 -11.42 -9.76 11.39
N GLU A 57 -11.27 -10.50 12.48
CA GLU A 57 -11.82 -10.12 13.77
C GLU A 57 -10.99 -9.05 14.47
N ALA A 58 -9.69 -9.00 14.15
CA ALA A 58 -8.73 -8.07 14.73
C ALA A 58 -8.95 -6.60 14.30
N ILE A 59 -9.70 -6.35 13.22
CA ILE A 59 -9.95 -5.00 12.69
C ILE A 59 -11.46 -4.81 12.52
N LYS A 60 -12.02 -3.79 13.17
CA LYS A 60 -13.42 -3.37 12.98
C LYS A 60 -13.46 -1.99 12.34
N SER A 61 -14.49 -1.74 11.54
CA SER A 61 -14.67 -0.47 10.86
C SER A 61 -16.07 0.10 11.08
N GLY A 62 -16.16 1.41 11.28
CA GLY A 62 -17.39 2.14 11.56
C GLY A 62 -17.74 3.17 10.49
N VAL A 63 -19.04 3.42 10.35
CA VAL A 63 -19.62 4.47 9.50
C VAL A 63 -20.21 5.55 10.41
N PHE A 64 -19.99 6.80 10.06
CA PHE A 64 -20.69 7.92 10.69
C PHE A 64 -21.97 8.21 9.92
N ASN A 65 -23.06 8.39 10.65
CA ASN A 65 -24.33 8.90 10.14
C ASN A 65 -24.51 10.36 10.54
#